data_AF-A0A926DN95-F1
#
_entry.id   AF-A0A926DN95-F1
#
_cell.length_a   1.000
_cell.length_b   1.000
_cell.length_c   1.000
_cell.angle_alpha   90.00
_cell.angle_beta   90.00
_cell.angle_gamma   90.00
#
_symmetry.space_group_name_H-M   'P 1'
#
loop_
_entity.id
_entity.type
_entity.pdbx_description
1 polymer ?
#
loop_
_entity_poly.entity_id
_entity_poly.type
_entity_poly.pdbx_seq_one_letter_code
_entity_poly.pdbx_strand_id
1 'polypeptide(L)' 'MKTNVNTNKKEFINWDAIVSYMDDEIRETVHAELAPCSEHEFLKRYLELDPEFKKLLKDEFNMED' A
#
# COMPACT_ATOMS: atom_id res chain seq x y z
N MET A 1 -35.48 2.08 -8.88
CA MET A 1 -34.88 0.86 -9.47
C MET A 1 -33.88 0.31 -8.46
N LYS A 2 -33.97 -0.97 -8.13
CA LYS A 2 -33.08 -1.63 -7.17
C LYS A 2 -31.83 -2.07 -7.93
N THR A 3 -30.67 -1.50 -7.64
CA THR A 3 -29.39 -2.14 -7.99
C THR A 3 -28.85 -2.77 -6.72
N ASN A 4 -29.18 -4.05 -6.59
CA ASN A 4 -28.63 -4.94 -5.59
C ASN A 4 -27.19 -5.27 -6.02
N VAL A 5 -26.20 -4.51 -5.55
CA VAL A 5 -24.80 -4.87 -5.73
C VAL A 5 -24.41 -5.84 -4.61
N ASN A 6 -24.76 -7.11 -4.79
CA ASN A 6 -24.06 -8.18 -4.12
C ASN A 6 -22.79 -8.49 -4.93
N THR A 7 -21.73 -7.74 -4.65
CA THR A 7 -20.39 -8.04 -5.17
C THR A 7 -19.55 -8.44 -3.99
N ASN A 8 -19.23 -9.73 -3.90
CA ASN A 8 -18.18 -10.30 -3.06
C ASN A 8 -17.03 -9.30 -2.90
N LYS A 9 -16.93 -8.67 -1.72
CA LYS A 9 -15.89 -7.67 -1.41
C LYS A 9 -14.54 -8.39 -1.32
N LYS A 10 -13.90 -8.63 -2.45
CA LYS A 10 -12.44 -8.71 -2.49
C LYS A 10 -11.99 -7.27 -2.63
N GLU A 11 -11.70 -6.63 -1.51
CA GLU A 11 -11.28 -5.23 -1.44
C GLU A 11 -10.09 -5.04 -2.38
N PHE A 12 -10.34 -4.34 -3.49
CA PHE A 12 -9.29 -3.94 -4.42
C PHE A 12 -8.52 -2.83 -3.72
N ILE A 13 -7.37 -3.18 -3.16
CA ILE A 13 -6.46 -2.21 -2.56
C ILE A 13 -5.97 -1.30 -3.67
N ASN A 14 -6.18 0.01 -3.51
CA ASN A 14 -5.75 0.99 -4.48
C ASN A 14 -4.28 1.35 -4.23
N TRP A 15 -3.39 0.76 -5.03
CA TRP A 15 -1.95 1.00 -4.93
C TRP A 15 -1.58 2.48 -5.13
N ASP A 16 -2.23 3.17 -6.07
CA ASP A 16 -2.00 4.61 -6.28
C ASP A 16 -2.36 5.42 -5.02
N ALA A 17 -3.42 5.03 -4.31
CA ALA A 17 -3.78 5.65 -3.03
C ALA A 17 -2.70 5.38 -1.97
N ILE A 18 -2.23 4.14 -1.82
CA ILE A 18 -1.15 3.79 -0.89
C ILE A 18 0.10 4.64 -1.17
N VAL A 19 0.55 4.69 -2.42
CA VAL A 19 1.74 5.46 -2.82
C VAL A 19 1.57 6.95 -2.54
N SER A 20 0.34 7.48 -2.60
CA SER A 20 0.06 8.88 -2.26
C SER A 20 0.17 9.21 -0.77
N TYR A 21 0.11 8.22 0.12
CA TYR A 21 0.36 8.37 1.56
C TYR A 21 1.81 8.12 1.96
N MET A 22 2.64 7.59 1.04
CA MET A 22 4.05 7.29 1.33
C MET A 22 4.88 8.57 1.41
N ASP A 23 5.90 8.55 2.26
CA ASP A 23 6.96 9.53 2.29
C ASP A 23 7.82 9.43 1.03
N ASP A 24 7.97 10.56 0.33
CA ASP A 24 8.69 10.63 -0.94
C ASP A 24 10.18 10.29 -0.79
N GLU A 25 10.85 10.67 0.30
CA GLU A 25 12.27 10.40 0.53
C GLU A 25 12.52 8.90 0.74
N ILE A 26 11.65 8.25 1.51
CA ILE A 26 11.70 6.80 1.72
C ILE A 26 11.37 6.09 0.41
N ARG A 27 10.36 6.55 -0.32
CA ARG A 27 9.94 5.95 -1.60
C ARG A 27 11.07 5.99 -2.64
N GLU A 28 11.76 7.12 -2.76
CA GLU A 28 12.93 7.27 -3.64
C GLU A 28 14.09 6.39 -3.20
N THR A 29 14.35 6.29 -1.89
CA THR A 29 15.39 5.41 -1.33
C THR A 29 15.13 3.95 -1.69
N VAL A 30 13.91 3.45 -1.42
CA VAL A 30 13.53 2.07 -1.73
C VAL A 30 13.58 1.80 -3.24
N HIS A 31 13.12 2.74 -4.07
CA HIS A 31 13.21 2.61 -5.52
C HIS A 31 14.67 2.56 -6.00
N ALA A 32 15.56 3.39 -5.45
CA ALA A 32 16.98 3.37 -5.81
C ALA A 32 17.67 2.07 -5.37
N GLU A 33 17.28 1.49 -4.23
CA GLU A 33 17.84 0.24 -3.71
C GLU A 33 17.37 -1.00 -4.49
N LEU A 34 16.08 -1.06 -4.86
CA LEU A 34 15.44 -2.28 -5.34
C LEU A 34 15.06 -2.25 -6.82
N ALA A 35 15.16 -1.13 -7.54
CA ALA A 35 14.73 -1.09 -8.92
C ALA A 35 15.58 -1.99 -9.86
N PRO A 36 14.95 -2.78 -10.75
CA PRO A 36 13.50 -2.99 -10.86
C PRO A 36 12.96 -3.96 -9.79
N CYS A 37 11.83 -3.61 -9.16
CA CYS A 37 11.18 -4.40 -8.09
C CYS A 37 9.69 -4.60 -8.30
N SER A 38 9.11 -5.61 -7.65
CA SER A 38 7.65 -5.77 -7.54
C SER A 38 7.03 -4.88 -6.46
N GLU A 39 5.72 -4.63 -6.52
CA GLU A 39 4.97 -3.86 -5.50
C GLU A 39 5.10 -4.47 -4.10
N HIS A 40 5.12 -5.81 -4.00
CA HIS A 40 5.28 -6.51 -2.72
C HIS A 40 6.69 -6.32 -2.14
N GLU A 41 7.74 -6.47 -2.95
CA GLU A 41 9.11 -6.24 -2.50
C GLU A 41 9.33 -4.77 -2.10
N PHE A 42 8.78 -3.86 -2.89
CA PHE A 42 8.79 -2.44 -2.61
C PHE A 42 8.12 -2.13 -1.27
N LEU A 43 6.87 -2.58 -1.09
CA LEU A 43 6.09 -2.32 0.11
C LEU A 43 6.77 -2.92 1.34
N LYS A 44 7.26 -4.15 1.25
CA LYS A 44 7.95 -4.80 2.36
C LYS A 44 9.17 -4.00 2.82
N ARG A 45 10.01 -3.56 1.89
CA ARG A 45 11.18 -2.73 2.21
C ARG A 45 10.80 -1.36 2.74
N TYR A 46 9.75 -0.76 2.19
CA TYR A 46 9.20 0.51 2.68
C TYR A 46 8.74 0.38 4.14
N LEU A 47 7.99 -0.67 4.48
CA LEU A 47 7.50 -0.91 5.86
C LEU A 47 8.62 -1.19 6.87
N GLU A 48 9.78 -1.67 6.42
CA GLU A 48 10.97 -1.80 7.28
C GLU A 48 11.59 -0.44 7.64
N LEU A 49 11.47 0.55 6.75
CA LEU A 49 11.98 1.91 6.94
C LEU A 49 10.96 2.82 7.62
N ASP A 50 9.67 2.59 7.40
CA ASP A 50 8.56 3.36 7.94
C ASP A 50 7.52 2.46 8.66
N PRO A 51 7.79 2.10 9.93
CA PRO A 51 6.87 1.29 10.72
C PRO A 51 5.58 2.03 11.09
N GLU A 52 5.54 3.37 11.04
CA GLU A 52 4.32 4.13 11.29
C GLU A 52 3.35 4.02 10.09
N PHE A 53 3.88 3.91 8.88
CA PHE A 53 3.06 3.64 7.69
C PHE A 53 2.31 2.31 7.77
N LYS A 54 2.90 1.28 8.40
CA LYS A 54 2.22 0.01 8.67
C LYS A 54 0.93 0.21 9.46
N LYS A 55 0.95 1.11 10.43
CA LYS A 55 -0.22 1.46 11.24
C LYS A 55 -1.26 2.19 10.40
N LEU A 56 -0.83 3.13 9.55
CA LEU A 56 -1.72 3.81 8.61
C LEU A 56 -2.41 2.83 7.66
N LEU A 57 -1.68 1.85 7.10
CA LEU A 57 -2.27 0.81 6.23
C LEU A 57 -3.35 0.00 6.96
N LYS A 58 -3.12 -0.31 8.23
CA LYS A 58 -4.10 -1.01 9.04
C LYS A 58 -5.34 -0.16 9.33
N ASP A 59 -5.14 1.11 9.68
CA ASP A 59 -6.21 2.00 10.11
C ASP A 59 -7.05 2.52 8.93
N GLU A 60 -6.42 2.89 7.81
CA GLU A 60 -7.08 3.51 6.65
C GLU A 60 -7.50 2.48 5.58
N PHE A 61 -6.72 1.41 5.39
CA PHE A 61 -6.93 0.43 4.33
C PHE A 61 -7.38 -0.94 4.84
N ASN A 62 -7.47 -1.13 6.17
CA ASN A 62 -7.83 -2.40 6.80
C ASN A 62 -6.95 -3.58 6.31
N MET A 63 -5.69 -3.28 6.00
CA MET A 63 -4.70 -4.24 5.53
C MET A 63 -3.87 -4.80 6.69
N GLU A 64 -3.67 -6.11 6.69
CA GLU A 64 -2.69 -6.78 7.55
C GLU A 64 -1.55 -7.29 6.66
N ASP A 65 -0.29 -7.09 7.09
CA ASP A 65 0.94 -7.57 6.43
C ASP A 65 0.93 -9.08 6.10
#